data_AF-A0A2I4DC98-F1
#
_entry.id   AF-A0A2I4DC98-F1
#
_cell.length_a   1.000
_cell.length_b   1.000
_cell.length_c   1.000
_cell.angle_alpha   90.00
_cell.angle_beta   90.00
_cell.angle_gamma   90.00
#
_symmetry.space_group_name_H-M   'P 1'
#
loop_
_entity.id
_entity.type
_entity.pdbx_description
1 polymer ?
#
loop_
_entity_poly.entity_id
_entity_poly.type
_entity_poly.pdbx_seq_one_letter_code
_entity_poly.pdbx_strand_id
1 'polypeptide(L)'
;MKWICKFCSFVSYNERTIVTHYKDNHRGRQGLSCIYSNCLTVLKSHVDFAKHIKEHKRSHPVAKLRCELCNFSSPTNIKQYFLHLKRHLRTRETVNCPFAGCSFKSRVISTFTAHKSRYHHAAAFVDFKPDLVVKCHSEVVVNDEDFDELVSSDSLLPEPEVQTVQNSIQRRIASLLLRLQAVLHVSQSAIQEIVDELFDVGECAGQITRDKIENILKVHNCSSEDLTASLTEALQSANPLTLLSREGPLGTEFKRQSFYRQNFTVIEPVEYVLNRHKKSHTVVYVPILTLLSEILKRDEVLNELRLNRSEQSGQYKSCLDGDYFKRNQILSHEDVSLCITLYIDDFEVFLDAAIRQAILNKFSSVDTVGLTPHIFLNGTKYSKGMILSTGSTSGLPNFGQILEVCIVLESNVCFIIEPFTSHYVEYLRSYHLVKKNPPECLLVKPEDLNDYLPLVSYFIRGRLLVTPKTFLLK
;
A
#
# COMPACT_ATOMS: atom_id res chain seq x y z
N MET A 1 -26.82 -23.90 14.65
CA MET A 1 -25.40 -24.11 14.29
C MET A 1 -24.57 -23.14 15.11
N LYS A 2 -23.47 -23.58 15.75
CA LYS A 2 -22.58 -22.68 16.50
C LYS A 2 -21.66 -21.96 15.50
N TRP A 3 -21.78 -20.64 15.40
CA TRP A 3 -20.95 -19.81 14.55
C TRP A 3 -19.78 -19.24 15.36
N ILE A 4 -18.57 -19.47 14.87
CA ILE A 4 -17.34 -19.03 15.54
C ILE A 4 -16.66 -18.01 14.63
N CYS A 5 -16.29 -16.86 15.20
CA CYS A 5 -15.51 -15.87 14.47
C CYS A 5 -14.11 -16.45 14.16
N LYS A 6 -13.65 -16.30 12.92
CA LYS A 6 -12.32 -16.79 12.51
C LYS A 6 -11.19 -15.83 12.89
N PHE A 7 -11.54 -14.64 13.40
CA PHE A 7 -10.62 -13.55 13.69
C PHE A 7 -10.54 -13.18 15.17
N CYS A 8 -11.46 -13.66 16.00
CA CYS A 8 -11.44 -13.43 17.44
C CYS A 8 -12.24 -14.52 18.18
N SER A 9 -12.24 -14.45 19.52
CA SER A 9 -12.95 -15.38 20.40
C SER A 9 -14.49 -15.24 20.40
N PHE A 10 -15.06 -14.38 19.54
CA PHE A 10 -16.51 -14.18 19.48
C PHE A 10 -17.25 -15.39 18.92
N VAL A 11 -18.35 -15.77 19.57
CA VAL A 11 -19.21 -16.90 19.21
C VAL A 11 -20.66 -16.44 19.20
N SER A 12 -21.44 -16.93 18.24
CA SER A 12 -22.88 -16.74 18.23
C SER A 12 -23.63 -17.96 17.73
N TYR A 13 -24.89 -18.11 18.12
CA TYR A 13 -25.82 -19.11 17.60
C TYR A 13 -26.69 -18.58 16.46
N ASN A 14 -26.64 -17.27 16.17
CA ASN A 14 -27.43 -16.62 15.13
C ASN A 14 -26.54 -16.12 13.97
N GLU A 15 -26.86 -16.52 12.74
CA GLU A 15 -26.12 -16.13 11.53
C GLU A 15 -26.07 -14.60 11.34
N ARG A 16 -27.17 -13.90 11.62
CA ARG A 16 -27.22 -12.43 11.49
C ARG A 16 -26.24 -11.76 12.44
N THR A 17 -26.21 -12.21 13.70
CA THR A 17 -25.29 -11.62 14.71
C THR A 17 -23.81 -11.88 14.39
N ILE A 18 -23.43 -13.04 13.84
CA ILE A 18 -22.03 -13.26 13.41
C ILE A 18 -21.68 -12.42 12.18
N VAL A 19 -22.62 -12.23 11.25
CA VAL A 19 -22.43 -11.33 10.09
C VAL A 19 -22.25 -9.88 10.54
N THR A 20 -23.11 -9.40 11.44
CA THR A 20 -23.01 -8.05 12.03
C THR A 20 -21.70 -7.89 12.80
N HIS A 21 -21.27 -8.91 13.56
CA HIS A 21 -19.98 -8.91 14.22
C HIS A 21 -18.81 -8.72 13.23
N TYR A 22 -18.80 -9.43 12.10
CA TYR A 22 -17.78 -9.26 11.04
C TYR A 22 -17.83 -7.85 10.43
N LYS A 23 -19.03 -7.31 10.20
CA LYS A 23 -19.24 -5.95 9.67
C LYS A 23 -18.69 -4.87 10.60
N ASP A 24 -18.84 -5.06 11.89
CA ASP A 24 -18.64 -4.01 12.88
C ASP A 24 -17.24 -4.05 13.48
N ASN A 25 -16.66 -5.24 13.66
CA ASN A 25 -15.41 -5.42 14.38
C ASN A 25 -14.22 -5.77 13.47
N HIS A 26 -14.46 -6.19 12.22
CA HIS A 26 -13.41 -6.63 11.29
C HIS A 26 -13.39 -5.87 9.96
N ARG A 27 -14.04 -4.69 9.90
CA ARG A 27 -14.07 -3.84 8.71
C ARG A 27 -12.70 -3.22 8.46
N GLY A 28 -12.08 -3.54 7.32
CA GLY A 28 -10.79 -2.93 6.90
C GLY A 28 -9.57 -3.85 7.02
N ARG A 29 -9.73 -5.10 7.46
CA ARG A 29 -8.71 -6.13 7.26
C ARG A 29 -8.51 -6.41 5.77
N GLN A 30 -7.30 -6.82 5.38
CA GLN A 30 -7.04 -7.33 4.03
C GLN A 30 -7.73 -8.69 3.84
N GLY A 31 -9.04 -8.66 3.58
CA GLY A 31 -9.85 -9.84 3.34
C GLY A 31 -10.75 -10.25 4.51
N LEU A 32 -12.03 -10.48 4.21
CA LEU A 32 -13.05 -11.05 5.08
C LEU A 32 -13.24 -12.53 4.72
N SER A 33 -12.90 -13.43 5.63
CA SER A 33 -13.11 -14.86 5.45
C SER A 33 -14.59 -15.20 5.57
N CYS A 34 -15.11 -16.06 4.70
CA CYS A 34 -16.50 -16.54 4.80
C CYS A 34 -16.79 -17.18 6.17
N ILE A 35 -17.98 -16.94 6.73
CA ILE A 35 -18.41 -17.48 8.05
C ILE A 35 -18.61 -19.00 8.05
N TYR A 36 -18.87 -19.60 6.90
CA TYR A 36 -19.04 -21.04 6.79
C TYR A 36 -17.69 -21.74 6.99
N SER A 37 -17.64 -22.73 7.89
CA SER A 37 -16.44 -23.50 8.22
C SER A 37 -15.81 -24.17 6.98
N ASN A 38 -16.65 -24.52 6.02
CA ASN A 38 -16.28 -25.29 4.83
C ASN A 38 -15.91 -24.37 3.65
N CYS A 39 -15.96 -23.05 3.83
CA CYS A 39 -15.69 -22.07 2.80
C CYS A 39 -14.42 -21.29 3.11
N LEU A 40 -13.47 -21.33 2.16
CA LEU A 40 -12.16 -20.68 2.24
C LEU A 40 -12.11 -19.37 1.45
N THR A 41 -13.26 -18.86 0.99
CA THR A 41 -13.32 -17.62 0.23
C THR A 41 -12.97 -16.45 1.14
N VAL A 42 -11.97 -15.67 0.72
CA VAL A 42 -11.54 -14.43 1.35
C VAL A 42 -11.98 -13.28 0.45
N LEU A 43 -12.76 -12.36 1.01
CA LEU A 43 -13.51 -11.34 0.25
C LEU A 43 -12.96 -9.96 0.55
N LYS A 44 -12.72 -9.17 -0.49
CA LYS A 44 -12.04 -7.87 -0.35
C LYS A 44 -12.94 -6.77 0.23
N SER A 45 -14.26 -6.92 0.09
CA SER A 45 -15.23 -5.96 0.59
C SER A 45 -16.38 -6.64 1.34
N HIS A 46 -17.06 -5.85 2.17
CA HIS A 46 -18.28 -6.30 2.85
C HIS A 46 -19.44 -6.54 1.87
N VAL A 47 -19.45 -5.84 0.73
CA VAL A 47 -20.45 -6.03 -0.33
C VAL A 47 -20.27 -7.41 -0.98
N ASP A 48 -19.04 -7.75 -1.33
CA ASP A 48 -18.70 -9.08 -1.86
C ASP A 48 -19.03 -10.16 -0.82
N PHE A 49 -18.72 -9.91 0.45
CA PHE A 49 -19.02 -10.84 1.54
C PHE A 49 -20.51 -11.10 1.70
N ALA A 50 -21.35 -10.05 1.68
CA ALA A 50 -22.80 -10.19 1.75
C ALA A 50 -23.36 -10.95 0.53
N LYS A 51 -22.86 -10.65 -0.67
CA LYS A 51 -23.22 -11.36 -1.91
C LYS A 51 -22.85 -12.84 -1.83
N HIS A 52 -21.63 -13.13 -1.38
CA HIS A 52 -21.13 -14.50 -1.22
C HIS A 52 -21.93 -15.32 -0.20
N ILE A 53 -22.35 -14.72 0.92
CA ILE A 53 -23.22 -15.42 1.88
C ILE A 53 -24.58 -15.78 1.27
N LYS A 54 -25.15 -14.90 0.43
CA LYS A 54 -26.38 -15.23 -0.32
C LYS A 54 -26.19 -16.41 -1.28
N GLU A 55 -25.02 -16.59 -1.86
CA GLU A 55 -24.71 -17.74 -2.73
C GLU A 55 -24.71 -19.09 -2.00
N HIS A 56 -24.31 -19.11 -0.72
CA HIS A 56 -24.44 -20.31 0.11
C HIS A 56 -25.90 -20.68 0.36
N LYS A 57 -26.77 -19.68 0.53
CA LYS A 57 -28.21 -19.90 0.74
C LYS A 57 -28.93 -20.42 -0.50
N ARG A 58 -28.45 -20.07 -1.70
CA ARG A 58 -29.00 -20.54 -2.99
C ARG A 58 -28.51 -21.94 -3.42
N SER A 59 -27.46 -22.46 -2.78
CA SER A 59 -26.77 -23.68 -3.22
C SER A 59 -27.21 -24.90 -2.41
N HIS A 60 -28.35 -25.49 -2.73
CA HIS A 60 -28.83 -26.72 -2.08
C HIS A 60 -27.89 -27.92 -2.38
N PRO A 61 -27.65 -28.82 -1.40
CA PRO A 61 -26.88 -30.04 -1.64
C PRO A 61 -27.72 -31.06 -2.44
N VAL A 62 -27.15 -31.59 -3.53
CA VAL A 62 -27.88 -32.43 -4.51
C VAL A 62 -27.48 -33.90 -4.42
N ALA A 63 -26.24 -34.21 -4.01
CA ALA A 63 -25.78 -35.59 -3.86
C ALA A 63 -24.73 -35.72 -2.73
N LYS A 64 -24.65 -36.89 -2.11
CA LYS A 64 -23.56 -37.21 -1.16
C LYS A 64 -22.36 -37.73 -1.94
N LEU A 65 -21.26 -36.96 -1.94
CA LEU A 65 -20.01 -37.34 -2.62
C LEU A 65 -18.92 -37.73 -1.63
N ARG A 66 -18.12 -38.73 -2.00
CA ARG A 66 -16.90 -39.16 -1.28
C ARG A 66 -15.66 -38.68 -2.03
N CYS A 67 -14.64 -38.25 -1.30
CA CYS A 67 -13.31 -37.96 -1.85
C CYS A 67 -12.41 -39.20 -1.79
N GLU A 68 -11.57 -39.40 -2.81
CA GLU A 68 -10.57 -40.48 -2.84
C GLU A 68 -9.32 -40.18 -2.00
N LEU A 69 -9.09 -38.90 -1.67
CA LEU A 69 -7.84 -38.42 -1.04
C LEU A 69 -7.98 -38.15 0.46
N CYS A 70 -9.20 -38.13 1.00
CA CYS A 70 -9.43 -37.93 2.43
C CYS A 70 -10.79 -38.48 2.88
N ASN A 71 -11.05 -38.45 4.19
CA ASN A 71 -12.30 -38.91 4.80
C ASN A 71 -13.53 -38.02 4.50
N PHE A 72 -13.48 -37.16 3.48
CA PHE A 72 -14.60 -36.33 3.08
C PHE A 72 -15.71 -37.19 2.48
N SER A 73 -16.87 -37.22 3.14
CA SER A 73 -18.10 -37.87 2.66
C SER A 73 -19.33 -37.11 3.14
N SER A 74 -19.77 -36.12 2.36
CA SER A 74 -20.83 -35.19 2.77
C SER A 74 -21.78 -34.83 1.62
N PRO A 75 -23.03 -34.46 1.91
CA PRO A 75 -23.94 -33.86 0.93
C PRO A 75 -23.34 -32.57 0.38
N THR A 76 -23.17 -32.48 -0.94
CA THR A 76 -22.50 -31.37 -1.61
C THR A 76 -23.09 -31.16 -3.01
N ASN A 77 -22.99 -29.94 -3.55
CA ASN A 77 -23.19 -29.72 -4.98
C ASN A 77 -21.86 -29.86 -5.76
N ILE A 78 -21.91 -29.94 -7.10
CA ILE A 78 -20.73 -30.07 -7.97
C ILE A 78 -19.72 -28.93 -7.72
N LYS A 79 -20.20 -27.68 -7.55
CA LYS A 79 -19.32 -26.52 -7.31
C LYS A 79 -18.54 -26.68 -6.00
N GLN A 80 -19.22 -27.07 -4.92
CA GLN A 80 -18.63 -27.33 -3.61
C GLN A 80 -17.65 -28.51 -3.63
N TYR A 81 -17.94 -29.58 -4.38
CA TYR A 81 -17.01 -30.70 -4.50
C TYR A 81 -15.72 -30.32 -5.23
N PHE A 82 -15.81 -29.53 -6.31
CA PHE A 82 -14.63 -29.00 -7.00
C PHE A 82 -13.85 -27.97 -6.15
N LEU A 83 -14.51 -27.21 -5.28
CA LEU A 83 -13.85 -26.38 -4.27
C LEU A 83 -13.07 -27.23 -3.28
N HIS A 84 -13.65 -28.35 -2.83
CA HIS A 84 -12.96 -29.32 -1.99
C HIS A 84 -11.71 -29.90 -2.69
N LEU A 85 -11.81 -30.33 -3.95
CA LEU A 85 -10.65 -30.83 -4.71
C LEU A 85 -9.54 -29.78 -4.89
N LYS A 86 -9.89 -28.49 -5.00
CA LYS A 86 -8.89 -27.41 -5.04
C LYS A 86 -8.08 -27.29 -3.73
N ARG A 87 -8.59 -27.79 -2.60
CA ARG A 87 -7.83 -27.86 -1.33
C ARG A 87 -6.64 -28.80 -1.47
N HIS A 88 -6.86 -29.99 -2.02
CA HIS A 88 -5.82 -30.98 -2.30
C HIS A 88 -4.77 -30.45 -3.30
N LEU A 89 -5.22 -29.73 -4.33
CA LEU A 89 -4.29 -29.09 -5.28
C LEU A 89 -3.45 -27.97 -4.63
N ARG A 90 -3.98 -27.28 -3.62
CA ARG A 90 -3.24 -26.24 -2.88
C ARG A 90 -2.15 -26.83 -1.98
N THR A 91 -2.37 -28.03 -1.45
CA THR A 91 -1.38 -28.84 -0.73
C THR A 91 -0.45 -29.64 -1.66
N ARG A 92 -0.50 -29.39 -2.98
CA ARG A 92 0.27 -30.07 -4.04
C ARG A 92 0.00 -31.57 -4.16
N GLU A 93 -1.12 -32.05 -3.65
CA GLU A 93 -1.56 -33.43 -3.82
C GLU A 93 -2.06 -33.67 -5.25
N THR A 94 -1.94 -34.91 -5.73
CA THR A 94 -2.38 -35.26 -7.09
C THR A 94 -3.87 -35.54 -7.09
N VAL A 95 -4.64 -34.70 -7.77
CA VAL A 95 -6.09 -34.87 -7.91
C VAL A 95 -6.41 -35.51 -9.25
N ASN A 96 -7.16 -36.61 -9.20
CA ASN A 96 -7.74 -37.25 -10.38
C ASN A 96 -9.04 -36.54 -10.80
N CYS A 97 -9.31 -36.53 -12.09
CA CYS A 97 -10.60 -36.06 -12.60
C CYS A 97 -11.73 -36.98 -12.08
N PRO A 98 -12.79 -36.42 -11.48
CA PRO A 98 -13.88 -37.21 -10.91
C PRO A 98 -14.90 -37.70 -11.94
N PHE A 99 -14.78 -37.29 -13.22
CA PHE A 99 -15.70 -37.71 -14.29
C PHE A 99 -15.38 -39.10 -14.82
N ALA A 100 -16.42 -39.88 -15.10
CA ALA A 100 -16.33 -41.21 -15.69
C ALA A 100 -15.66 -41.13 -17.07
N GLY A 101 -14.80 -42.11 -17.39
CA GLY A 101 -14.04 -42.13 -18.64
C GLY A 101 -12.91 -41.10 -18.76
N CYS A 102 -12.69 -40.25 -17.75
CA CYS A 102 -11.59 -39.28 -17.76
C CYS A 102 -10.40 -39.75 -16.91
N SER A 103 -9.24 -39.90 -17.54
CA SER A 103 -7.97 -40.32 -16.92
C SER A 103 -7.06 -39.14 -16.53
N PHE A 104 -7.52 -37.91 -16.69
CA PHE A 104 -6.75 -36.71 -16.39
C PHE A 104 -6.43 -36.61 -14.89
N LYS A 105 -5.19 -36.24 -14.55
CA LYS A 105 -4.73 -35.97 -13.19
C LYS A 105 -3.82 -34.76 -13.16
N SER A 106 -3.89 -33.96 -12.09
CA SER A 106 -3.07 -32.76 -11.94
C SER A 106 -2.70 -32.48 -10.50
N ARG A 107 -1.59 -31.77 -10.29
CA ARG A 107 -1.16 -31.19 -9.00
C ARG A 107 -1.32 -29.65 -8.99
N VAL A 108 -1.78 -29.06 -10.09
CA VAL A 108 -1.82 -27.62 -10.32
C VAL A 108 -3.27 -27.14 -10.53
N ILE A 109 -3.67 -26.08 -9.81
CA ILE A 109 -5.05 -25.57 -9.80
C ILE A 109 -5.49 -25.04 -11.16
N SER A 110 -4.63 -24.29 -11.85
CA SER A 110 -4.95 -23.67 -13.14
C SER A 110 -5.20 -24.71 -14.23
N THR A 111 -4.35 -25.73 -14.32
CA THR A 111 -4.50 -26.81 -15.32
C THR A 111 -5.72 -27.67 -15.04
N PHE A 112 -6.02 -27.97 -13.78
CA PHE A 112 -7.23 -28.70 -13.40
C PHE A 112 -8.51 -27.91 -13.68
N THR A 113 -8.50 -26.61 -13.41
CA THR A 113 -9.65 -25.73 -13.69
C THR A 113 -9.87 -25.56 -15.19
N ALA A 114 -8.80 -25.40 -15.97
CA ALA A 114 -8.86 -25.34 -17.44
C ALA A 114 -9.36 -26.64 -18.06
N HIS A 115 -8.88 -27.78 -17.56
CA HIS A 115 -9.36 -29.11 -17.98
C HIS A 115 -10.87 -29.25 -17.76
N LYS A 116 -11.36 -28.96 -16.54
CA LYS A 116 -12.80 -29.01 -16.25
C LYS A 116 -13.60 -28.14 -17.21
N SER A 117 -13.15 -26.90 -17.42
CA SER A 117 -13.87 -25.93 -18.26
C SER A 117 -13.91 -26.34 -19.73
N ARG A 118 -12.88 -27.02 -20.24
CA ARG A 118 -12.78 -27.39 -21.66
C ARG A 118 -13.46 -28.71 -21.99
N TYR A 119 -13.40 -29.68 -21.09
CA TYR A 119 -13.85 -31.05 -21.37
C TYR A 119 -15.12 -31.44 -20.62
N HIS A 120 -15.51 -30.69 -19.58
CA HIS A 120 -16.62 -31.02 -18.69
C HIS A 120 -17.48 -29.81 -18.32
N HIS A 121 -17.64 -28.87 -19.26
CA HIS A 121 -18.36 -27.60 -19.05
C HIS A 121 -19.82 -27.80 -18.59
N ALA A 122 -20.52 -28.78 -19.17
CA ALA A 122 -21.94 -29.04 -18.94
C ALA A 122 -22.22 -30.34 -18.14
N ALA A 123 -21.19 -30.93 -17.54
CA ALA A 123 -21.32 -32.25 -16.92
C ALA A 123 -22.08 -32.20 -15.57
N ALA A 124 -22.96 -33.18 -15.36
CA ALA A 124 -23.81 -33.35 -14.19
C ALA A 124 -23.29 -34.48 -13.29
N PHE A 125 -23.98 -34.73 -12.15
CA PHE A 125 -23.58 -35.80 -11.22
C PHE A 125 -23.63 -37.20 -11.84
N VAL A 126 -24.50 -37.40 -12.85
CA VAL A 126 -24.60 -38.66 -13.59
C VAL A 126 -23.32 -38.99 -14.36
N ASP A 127 -22.48 -38.00 -14.64
CA ASP A 127 -21.23 -38.16 -15.38
C ASP A 127 -20.03 -38.45 -14.46
N PHE A 128 -20.23 -38.49 -13.14
CA PHE A 128 -19.16 -38.78 -12.18
C PHE A 128 -18.86 -40.28 -12.15
N LYS A 129 -17.63 -40.64 -11.74
CA LYS A 129 -17.28 -42.03 -11.47
C LYS A 129 -18.25 -42.61 -10.44
N PRO A 130 -18.86 -43.79 -10.70
CA PRO A 130 -19.87 -44.38 -9.82
C PRO A 130 -19.40 -44.53 -8.37
N ASP A 131 -18.11 -44.82 -8.17
CA ASP A 131 -17.47 -45.02 -6.87
C ASP A 131 -17.38 -43.75 -5.99
N LEU A 132 -17.75 -42.59 -6.54
CA LEU A 132 -17.74 -41.29 -5.85
C LEU A 132 -19.13 -40.85 -5.37
N VAL A 133 -20.21 -41.42 -5.92
CA VAL A 133 -21.59 -41.02 -5.63
C VAL A 133 -22.23 -42.01 -4.66
N VAL A 134 -22.53 -41.56 -3.43
CA VAL A 134 -23.04 -42.42 -2.35
C VAL A 134 -24.58 -42.50 -2.33
N LYS A 135 -25.28 -41.44 -2.79
CA LYS A 135 -26.76 -41.37 -3.01
C LYS A 135 -27.12 -40.07 -3.75
N CYS A 136 -28.05 -40.13 -4.71
CA CYS A 136 -28.60 -38.99 -5.45
C CYS A 136 -30.10 -38.85 -5.17
N HIS A 137 -30.56 -37.70 -4.68
CA HIS A 137 -31.98 -37.35 -4.64
C HIS A 137 -32.21 -36.27 -5.70
N SER A 138 -32.68 -36.69 -6.87
CA SER A 138 -33.12 -35.75 -7.90
C SER A 138 -34.64 -35.67 -7.85
N GLU A 139 -35.18 -34.53 -7.41
CA GLU A 139 -36.45 -34.00 -7.93
C GLU A 139 -36.66 -32.55 -7.43
N VAL A 140 -36.91 -31.68 -8.41
CA VAL A 140 -37.84 -30.55 -8.44
C VAL A 140 -37.22 -29.26 -9.01
N VAL A 141 -37.74 -28.94 -10.20
CA VAL A 141 -37.77 -27.66 -10.90
C VAL A 141 -38.68 -26.69 -10.14
N VAL A 142 -38.25 -25.45 -9.84
CA VAL A 142 -39.18 -24.31 -9.73
C VAL A 142 -38.52 -23.01 -10.20
N ASN A 143 -39.37 -22.26 -10.92
CA ASN A 143 -39.24 -20.98 -11.60
C ASN A 143 -38.67 -19.82 -10.77
N ASP A 144 -38.00 -18.92 -11.49
CA ASP A 144 -37.85 -17.51 -11.14
C ASP A 144 -39.22 -16.83 -11.17
N GLU A 145 -39.76 -16.47 -10.00
CA GLU A 145 -40.72 -15.36 -9.86
C GLU A 145 -40.42 -14.59 -8.57
N ASP A 146 -40.61 -13.28 -8.65
CA ASP A 146 -40.46 -12.29 -7.60
C ASP A 146 -41.07 -12.70 -6.25
N PHE A 147 -40.36 -12.38 -5.18
CA PHE A 147 -41.01 -12.17 -3.88
C PHE A 147 -40.31 -11.04 -3.12
N ASP A 148 -40.87 -9.85 -3.28
CA ASP A 148 -40.69 -8.73 -2.38
C ASP A 148 -41.39 -8.99 -1.04
N GLU A 149 -40.87 -8.32 -0.01
CA GLU A 149 -41.56 -7.88 1.20
C GLU A 149 -42.22 -8.93 2.15
N LEU A 150 -41.58 -9.17 3.29
CA LEU A 150 -42.28 -9.54 4.53
C LEU A 150 -41.69 -8.80 5.73
N VAL A 151 -42.54 -7.93 6.28
CA VAL A 151 -42.40 -7.21 7.55
C VAL A 151 -42.78 -8.13 8.73
N SER A 152 -42.09 -7.90 9.85
CA SER A 152 -42.40 -8.27 11.25
C SER A 152 -42.36 -9.74 11.69
N SER A 153 -41.60 -9.98 12.76
CA SER A 153 -42.22 -10.15 14.10
C SER A 153 -41.21 -10.04 15.23
N ASP A 154 -41.74 -9.45 16.29
CA ASP A 154 -41.18 -9.00 17.56
C ASP A 154 -40.37 -10.06 18.32
N SER A 155 -39.21 -9.66 18.82
CA SER A 155 -38.52 -10.36 19.91
C SER A 155 -37.76 -9.31 20.72
N LEU A 156 -38.44 -8.85 21.78
CA LEU A 156 -37.95 -7.99 22.85
C LEU A 156 -36.57 -8.44 23.35
N LEU A 157 -35.54 -7.71 22.95
CA LEU A 157 -34.26 -7.64 23.62
C LEU A 157 -34.02 -6.17 24.00
N PRO A 158 -33.43 -5.87 25.17
CA PRO A 158 -33.38 -4.51 25.71
C PRO A 158 -32.70 -3.57 24.71
N GLU A 159 -33.33 -2.43 24.44
CA GLU A 159 -32.75 -1.39 23.59
C GLU A 159 -31.36 -1.00 24.12
N PRO A 160 -30.30 -1.06 23.28
CA PRO A 160 -29.01 -0.52 23.69
C PRO A 160 -29.12 1.00 23.72
N GLU A 161 -28.84 1.58 24.89
CA GLU A 161 -28.81 3.01 25.17
C GLU A 161 -28.21 3.81 24.00
N VAL A 162 -28.93 4.85 23.54
CA VAL A 162 -28.60 5.74 22.40
C VAL A 162 -27.13 6.18 22.37
N GLN A 163 -26.50 6.31 23.54
CA GLN A 163 -25.09 6.66 23.71
C GLN A 163 -24.12 5.64 23.07
N THR A 164 -24.46 4.36 23.07
CA THR A 164 -23.61 3.28 22.51
C THR A 164 -23.54 3.33 20.98
N VAL A 165 -24.65 3.71 20.33
CA VAL A 165 -24.73 3.81 18.87
C VAL A 165 -23.96 5.03 18.37
N GLN A 166 -24.13 6.19 19.01
CA GLN A 166 -23.43 7.42 18.63
C GLN A 166 -21.89 7.29 18.78
N ASN A 167 -21.43 6.67 19.88
CA ASN A 167 -20.02 6.33 20.08
C ASN A 167 -19.50 5.39 18.98
N SER A 168 -20.32 4.44 18.52
CA SER A 168 -19.96 3.53 17.42
C SER A 168 -19.82 4.27 16.08
N ILE A 169 -20.68 5.26 15.80
CA ILE A 169 -20.64 6.05 14.56
C ILE A 169 -19.44 6.99 14.56
N GLN A 170 -19.19 7.69 15.67
CA GLN A 170 -18.03 8.57 15.82
C GLN A 170 -16.74 7.80 15.57
N ARG A 171 -16.58 6.61 16.16
CA ARG A 171 -15.40 5.76 15.94
C ARG A 171 -15.26 5.34 14.47
N ARG A 172 -16.37 5.09 13.76
CA ARG A 172 -16.35 4.73 12.32
C ARG A 172 -15.92 5.89 11.45
N ILE A 173 -16.45 7.09 11.67
CA ILE A 173 -16.06 8.29 10.94
C ILE A 173 -14.57 8.58 11.20
N ALA A 174 -14.14 8.55 12.46
CA ALA A 174 -12.74 8.73 12.82
C ALA A 174 -11.82 7.71 12.13
N SER A 175 -12.20 6.43 12.10
CA SER A 175 -11.45 5.37 11.41
C SER A 175 -11.37 5.57 9.90
N LEU A 176 -12.46 6.06 9.27
CA LEU A 176 -12.46 6.41 7.85
C LEU A 176 -11.44 7.52 7.56
N LEU A 177 -11.51 8.63 8.30
CA LEU A 177 -10.60 9.76 8.13
C LEU A 177 -9.14 9.36 8.36
N LEU A 178 -8.88 8.55 9.39
CA LEU A 178 -7.53 8.03 9.67
C LEU A 178 -7.02 7.14 8.53
N ARG A 179 -7.89 6.36 7.87
CA ARG A 179 -7.49 5.55 6.71
C ARG A 179 -7.23 6.38 5.46
N LEU A 180 -8.00 7.45 5.23
CA LEU A 180 -7.71 8.40 4.15
C LEU A 180 -6.28 8.95 4.33
N GLN A 181 -5.93 9.32 5.56
CA GLN A 181 -4.60 9.82 5.88
C GLN A 181 -3.50 8.74 5.75
N ALA A 182 -3.64 7.63 6.47
CA ALA A 182 -2.55 6.67 6.68
C ALA A 182 -2.39 5.64 5.57
N VAL A 183 -3.45 5.33 4.83
CA VAL A 183 -3.46 4.30 3.78
C VAL A 183 -3.56 4.91 2.39
N LEU A 184 -4.35 5.97 2.24
CA LEU A 184 -4.54 6.63 0.94
C LEU A 184 -3.69 7.90 0.78
N HIS A 185 -2.88 8.24 1.79
CA HIS A 185 -1.95 9.37 1.78
C HIS A 185 -2.61 10.72 1.45
N VAL A 186 -3.88 10.89 1.83
CA VAL A 186 -4.58 12.16 1.71
C VAL A 186 -4.00 13.17 2.72
N SER A 187 -3.67 14.38 2.26
CA SER A 187 -3.11 15.42 3.12
C SER A 187 -4.10 15.87 4.20
N GLN A 188 -3.60 16.44 5.30
CA GLN A 188 -4.47 16.98 6.36
C GLN A 188 -5.37 18.10 5.87
N SER A 189 -4.87 18.94 4.93
CA SER A 189 -5.67 20.01 4.32
C SER A 189 -6.84 19.45 3.52
N ALA A 190 -6.60 18.44 2.68
CA ALA A 190 -7.65 17.80 1.89
C ALA A 190 -8.64 17.04 2.78
N ILE A 191 -8.18 16.42 3.88
CA ILE A 191 -9.08 15.83 4.88
C ILE A 191 -9.95 16.90 5.53
N GLN A 192 -9.41 18.08 5.82
CA GLN A 192 -10.20 19.17 6.39
C GLN A 192 -11.27 19.66 5.41
N GLU A 193 -10.93 19.82 4.13
CA GLU A 193 -11.92 20.16 3.09
C GLU A 193 -13.05 19.10 3.03
N ILE A 194 -12.70 17.81 3.06
CA ILE A 194 -13.70 16.73 3.10
C ILE A 194 -14.59 16.82 4.34
N VAL A 195 -14.01 17.13 5.51
CA VAL A 195 -14.75 17.27 6.76
C VAL A 195 -15.73 18.43 6.70
N ASP A 196 -15.29 19.58 6.20
CA ASP A 196 -16.11 20.78 6.07
C ASP A 196 -17.26 20.55 5.07
N GLU A 197 -16.98 19.99 3.89
CA GLU A 197 -18.01 19.66 2.88
C GLU A 197 -19.03 18.63 3.38
N LEU A 198 -18.58 17.59 4.09
CA LEU A 198 -19.50 16.59 4.66
C LEU A 198 -20.38 17.19 5.76
N PHE A 199 -19.87 18.15 6.54
CA PHE A 199 -20.66 18.87 7.51
C PHE A 199 -21.72 19.73 6.81
N ASP A 200 -21.35 20.48 5.78
CA ASP A 200 -22.27 21.32 5.00
C ASP A 200 -23.37 20.49 4.33
N VAL A 201 -23.04 19.32 3.77
CA VAL A 201 -24.03 18.36 3.26
C VAL A 201 -25.00 17.91 4.35
N GLY A 202 -24.51 17.70 5.57
CA GLY A 202 -25.32 17.38 6.74
C GLY A 202 -26.30 18.49 7.11
N GLU A 203 -25.84 19.75 7.09
CA GLU A 203 -26.69 20.93 7.33
C GLU A 203 -27.78 21.08 6.25
N CYS A 204 -27.41 20.93 4.98
CA CYS A 204 -28.36 20.97 3.86
C CYS A 204 -29.41 19.85 3.98
N ALA A 205 -28.99 18.64 4.32
CA ALA A 205 -29.90 17.52 4.55
C ALA A 205 -30.86 17.79 5.74
N GLY A 206 -30.37 18.47 6.79
CA GLY A 206 -31.18 18.92 7.91
C GLY A 206 -32.26 19.92 7.49
N GLN A 207 -31.92 20.90 6.63
CA GLN A 207 -32.89 21.86 6.09
C GLN A 207 -33.96 21.19 5.23
N ILE A 208 -33.57 20.29 4.32
CA ILE A 208 -34.52 19.52 3.50
C ILE A 208 -35.47 18.71 4.39
N THR A 209 -34.97 18.16 5.49
CA THR A 209 -35.77 17.39 6.45
C THR A 209 -36.77 18.29 7.17
N ARG A 210 -36.35 19.48 7.61
CA ARG A 210 -37.22 20.51 8.20
C ARG A 210 -38.37 20.87 7.28
N ASP A 211 -38.07 21.22 6.03
CA ASP A 211 -39.07 21.63 5.04
C ASP A 211 -40.11 20.51 4.80
N LYS A 212 -39.66 19.25 4.75
CA LYS A 212 -40.56 18.09 4.62
C LYS A 212 -41.46 17.92 5.84
N ILE A 213 -40.92 18.06 7.05
CA ILE A 213 -41.70 17.96 8.29
C ILE A 213 -42.73 19.08 8.36
N GLU A 214 -42.33 20.30 8.07
CA GLU A 214 -43.23 21.45 8.05
C GLU A 214 -44.37 21.25 7.04
N ASN A 215 -44.07 20.77 5.84
CA ASN A 215 -45.08 20.45 4.83
C ASN A 215 -46.05 19.35 5.30
N ILE A 216 -45.55 18.28 5.93
CA ILE A 216 -46.41 17.20 6.47
C ILE A 216 -47.31 17.74 7.59
N LEU A 217 -46.76 18.53 8.51
CA LEU A 217 -47.53 19.13 9.61
C LEU A 217 -48.61 20.10 9.11
N LYS A 218 -48.30 20.89 8.07
CA LYS A 218 -49.27 21.75 7.36
C LYS A 218 -50.40 20.94 6.73
N VAL A 219 -50.07 19.84 6.02
CA VAL A 219 -51.08 18.95 5.39
C VAL A 219 -52.04 18.35 6.41
N HIS A 220 -51.56 18.00 7.60
CA HIS A 220 -52.39 17.41 8.66
C HIS A 220 -53.03 18.43 9.60
N ASN A 221 -52.96 19.74 9.31
CA ASN A 221 -53.46 20.83 10.18
C ASN A 221 -52.91 20.76 11.62
N CYS A 222 -51.68 20.27 11.79
CA CYS A 222 -50.97 20.18 13.08
C CYS A 222 -49.76 21.12 13.14
N SER A 223 -49.71 22.11 12.25
CA SER A 223 -48.59 23.06 12.17
C SER A 223 -48.56 23.98 13.39
N SER A 224 -47.56 23.77 14.25
CA SER A 224 -47.14 24.71 15.30
C SER A 224 -45.66 25.00 15.10
N GLU A 225 -45.27 26.26 15.22
CA GLU A 225 -43.87 26.70 15.07
C GLU A 225 -42.98 26.03 16.13
N ASP A 226 -43.47 25.93 17.37
CA ASP A 226 -42.78 25.26 18.48
C ASP A 226 -42.60 23.76 18.24
N LEU A 227 -43.61 23.07 17.69
CA LEU A 227 -43.52 21.65 17.36
C LEU A 227 -42.53 21.39 16.22
N THR A 228 -42.55 22.26 15.20
CA THR A 228 -41.65 22.15 14.04
C THR A 228 -40.20 22.40 14.46
N ALA A 229 -39.97 23.41 15.29
CA ALA A 229 -38.66 23.70 15.86
C ALA A 229 -38.15 22.53 16.72
N SER A 230 -38.97 22.03 17.65
CA SER A 230 -38.60 20.92 18.55
C SER A 230 -38.26 19.63 17.80
N LEU A 231 -39.08 19.26 16.80
CA LEU A 231 -38.82 18.07 15.97
C LEU A 231 -37.55 18.23 15.12
N THR A 232 -37.34 19.41 14.57
CA THR A 232 -36.14 19.72 13.79
C THR A 232 -34.90 19.63 14.65
N GLU A 233 -34.91 20.22 15.85
CA GLU A 233 -33.76 20.21 16.77
C GLU A 233 -33.44 18.78 17.23
N ALA A 234 -34.46 17.97 17.54
CA ALA A 234 -34.30 16.56 17.89
C ALA A 234 -33.66 15.75 16.75
N LEU A 235 -34.02 16.03 15.50
CA LEU A 235 -33.43 15.34 14.34
C LEU A 235 -32.04 15.85 13.97
N GLN A 236 -31.80 17.15 14.11
CA GLN A 236 -30.49 17.75 13.89
C GLN A 236 -29.47 17.27 14.93
N SER A 237 -29.86 17.19 16.20
CA SER A 237 -29.02 16.62 17.26
C SER A 237 -28.73 15.12 17.05
N ALA A 238 -29.63 14.39 16.38
CA ALA A 238 -29.41 13.00 15.98
C ALA A 238 -28.55 12.84 14.71
N ASN A 239 -28.27 13.91 13.95
CA ASN A 239 -27.48 13.83 12.73
C ASN A 239 -26.01 13.50 13.06
N PRO A 240 -25.47 12.35 12.61
CA PRO A 240 -24.10 11.97 12.93
C PRO A 240 -23.03 12.87 12.31
N LEU A 241 -23.37 13.68 11.30
CA LEU A 241 -22.44 14.61 10.67
C LEU A 241 -22.17 15.84 11.55
N THR A 242 -22.98 16.10 12.59
CA THR A 242 -22.68 17.13 13.61
C THR A 242 -21.35 16.86 14.32
N LEU A 243 -20.88 15.61 14.35
CA LEU A 243 -19.56 15.24 14.86
C LEU A 243 -18.39 15.91 14.10
N LEU A 244 -18.63 16.29 12.85
CA LEU A 244 -17.69 16.96 11.95
C LEU A 244 -17.74 18.50 12.06
N SER A 245 -18.71 19.05 12.80
CA SER A 245 -18.76 20.49 13.06
C SER A 245 -17.48 20.97 13.75
N ARG A 246 -17.17 22.26 13.63
CA ARG A 246 -16.01 22.86 14.32
C ARG A 246 -16.00 22.61 15.83
N GLU A 247 -17.18 22.56 16.45
CA GLU A 247 -17.34 22.24 17.88
C GLU A 247 -17.29 20.75 18.16
N GLY A 248 -17.68 19.92 17.18
CA GLY A 248 -17.65 18.48 17.23
C GLY A 248 -16.26 17.86 17.45
N PRO A 249 -16.20 16.59 17.89
CA PRO A 249 -14.96 15.92 18.27
C PRO A 249 -14.05 15.56 17.08
N LEU A 250 -14.53 15.68 15.84
CA LEU A 250 -13.76 15.35 14.63
C LEU A 250 -13.60 16.53 13.65
N GLY A 251 -14.11 17.72 14.01
CA GLY A 251 -14.18 18.85 13.08
C GLY A 251 -12.86 19.52 12.76
N THR A 252 -11.84 19.42 13.63
CA THR A 252 -10.52 20.01 13.36
C THR A 252 -9.42 18.97 13.43
N GLU A 253 -8.31 19.22 12.74
CA GLU A 253 -7.13 18.33 12.76
C GLU A 253 -6.69 18.02 14.20
N PHE A 254 -6.58 19.03 15.05
CA PHE A 254 -6.19 18.85 16.44
C PHE A 254 -7.12 17.89 17.19
N LYS A 255 -8.44 18.06 17.01
CA LYS A 255 -9.45 17.20 17.66
C LYS A 255 -9.42 15.78 17.12
N ARG A 256 -9.25 15.61 15.80
CA ARG A 256 -9.06 14.29 15.17
C ARG A 256 -7.84 13.58 15.74
N GLN A 257 -6.69 14.26 15.81
CA GLN A 257 -5.45 13.69 16.36
C GLN A 257 -5.60 13.30 17.83
N SER A 258 -6.25 14.15 18.63
CA SER A 258 -6.56 13.84 20.03
C SER A 258 -7.46 12.61 20.14
N PHE A 259 -8.52 12.54 19.33
CA PHE A 259 -9.42 11.39 19.29
C PHE A 259 -8.67 10.12 18.89
N TYR A 260 -7.76 10.20 17.92
CA TYR A 260 -6.97 9.05 17.47
C TYR A 260 -6.11 8.48 18.58
N ARG A 261 -5.39 9.33 19.32
CA ARG A 261 -4.56 8.90 20.47
C ARG A 261 -5.36 8.20 21.55
N GLN A 262 -6.59 8.65 21.78
CA GLN A 262 -7.44 8.12 22.84
C GLN A 262 -8.16 6.82 22.44
N ASN A 263 -8.49 6.65 21.15
CA ASN A 263 -9.40 5.58 20.69
C ASN A 263 -8.74 4.53 19.78
N PHE A 264 -7.54 4.83 19.27
CA PHE A 264 -6.75 3.93 18.46
C PHE A 264 -5.36 3.76 19.06
N THR A 265 -4.76 2.59 18.82
CA THR A 265 -3.36 2.34 19.19
C THR A 265 -2.44 3.06 18.20
N VAL A 266 -2.18 4.34 18.48
CA VAL A 266 -1.25 5.17 17.70
C VAL A 266 0.09 5.24 18.43
N ILE A 267 1.16 5.00 17.69
CA ILE A 267 2.53 5.12 18.21
C ILE A 267 3.13 6.36 17.56
N GLU A 268 3.30 7.38 18.38
CA GLU A 268 3.79 8.66 17.91
C GLU A 268 5.29 8.57 17.58
N PRO A 269 5.72 9.24 16.51
CA PRO A 269 7.12 9.41 16.25
C PRO A 269 7.79 10.26 17.34
N VAL A 270 9.05 9.95 17.64
CA VAL A 270 9.89 10.69 18.57
C VAL A 270 10.82 11.60 17.79
N GLU A 271 10.77 12.88 18.10
CA GLU A 271 11.69 13.88 17.56
C GLU A 271 12.99 13.89 18.37
N TYR A 272 14.11 13.83 17.66
CA TYR A 272 15.46 13.86 18.20
C TYR A 272 16.22 15.06 17.61
N VAL A 273 16.65 15.98 18.48
CA VAL A 273 17.41 17.17 18.07
C VAL A 273 18.88 16.79 17.88
N LEU A 274 19.36 16.78 16.63
CA LEU A 274 20.73 16.42 16.29
C LEU A 274 21.75 17.46 16.78
N ASN A 275 21.38 18.74 16.78
CA ASN A 275 22.27 19.82 17.20
C ASN A 275 21.58 20.74 18.22
N ARG A 276 22.04 20.71 19.47
CA ARG A 276 21.51 21.55 20.55
C ARG A 276 21.60 23.06 20.26
N HIS A 277 22.53 23.48 19.41
CA HIS A 277 22.72 24.89 19.02
C HIS A 277 21.89 25.32 17.80
N LYS A 278 21.32 24.36 17.04
CA LYS A 278 20.47 24.63 15.87
C LYS A 278 19.18 23.83 15.97
N LYS A 279 18.14 24.44 16.53
CA LYS A 279 16.80 23.84 16.71
C LYS A 279 16.17 23.29 15.42
N SER A 280 16.59 23.74 14.24
CA SER A 280 16.06 23.26 12.95
C SER A 280 16.64 21.92 12.48
N HIS A 281 17.63 21.35 13.17
CA HIS A 281 18.24 20.08 12.79
C HIS A 281 17.68 18.97 13.67
N THR A 282 16.52 18.43 13.27
CA THR A 282 15.87 17.33 13.98
C THR A 282 15.70 16.13 13.06
N VAL A 283 15.73 14.94 13.66
CA VAL A 283 15.42 13.66 13.02
C VAL A 283 14.25 13.07 13.76
N VAL A 284 13.38 12.39 13.03
CA VAL A 284 12.17 11.79 13.57
C VAL A 284 12.25 10.29 13.36
N TYR A 285 11.96 9.50 14.40
CA TYR A 285 11.91 8.05 14.29
C TYR A 285 10.70 7.48 15.02
N VAL A 286 10.20 6.32 14.58
CA VAL A 286 9.16 5.59 15.30
C VAL A 286 9.82 4.57 16.22
N PRO A 287 9.54 4.56 17.53
CA PRO A 287 10.16 3.61 18.46
C PRO A 287 9.80 2.15 18.12
N ILE A 288 10.77 1.41 17.58
CA ILE A 288 10.59 0.05 17.09
C ILE A 288 10.10 -0.90 18.19
N LEU A 289 10.63 -0.78 19.42
CA LEU A 289 10.22 -1.66 20.52
C LEU A 289 8.75 -1.46 20.91
N THR A 290 8.31 -0.20 20.99
CA THR A 290 6.90 0.13 21.25
C THR A 290 6.02 -0.40 20.12
N LEU A 291 6.45 -0.22 18.87
CA LEU A 291 5.76 -0.73 17.69
C LEU A 291 5.58 -2.24 17.72
N LEU A 292 6.66 -2.98 17.97
CA LEU A 292 6.62 -4.43 18.03
C LEU A 292 5.75 -4.92 19.19
N SER A 293 5.87 -4.31 20.38
CA SER A 293 5.03 -4.64 21.53
C SER A 293 3.54 -4.55 21.18
N GLU A 294 3.09 -3.46 20.55
CA GLU A 294 1.68 -3.31 20.18
C GLU A 294 1.25 -4.25 19.04
N ILE A 295 2.13 -4.51 18.07
CA ILE A 295 1.86 -5.45 16.98
C ILE A 295 1.71 -6.88 17.52
N LEU A 296 2.59 -7.29 18.44
CA LEU A 296 2.61 -8.63 19.01
C LEU A 296 1.44 -8.89 19.97
N LYS A 297 0.71 -7.88 20.43
CA LYS A 297 -0.57 -8.08 21.13
C LYS A 297 -1.67 -8.67 20.25
N ARG A 298 -1.47 -8.70 18.92
CA ARG A 298 -2.45 -9.26 17.98
C ARG A 298 -2.21 -10.75 17.79
N ASP A 299 -3.16 -11.57 18.26
CA ASP A 299 -3.08 -13.04 18.20
C ASP A 299 -2.76 -13.58 16.80
N GLU A 300 -3.30 -12.96 15.76
CA GLU A 300 -3.04 -13.36 14.38
C GLU A 300 -1.57 -13.24 13.99
N VAL A 301 -0.91 -12.16 14.42
CA VAL A 301 0.51 -11.94 14.15
C VAL A 301 1.34 -12.96 14.92
N LEU A 302 1.01 -13.20 16.20
CA LEU A 302 1.68 -14.22 17.02
C LEU A 302 1.53 -15.62 16.42
N ASN A 303 0.35 -15.95 15.88
CA ASN A 303 0.10 -17.26 15.28
C ASN A 303 0.90 -17.47 13.99
N GLU A 304 0.98 -16.45 13.12
CA GLU A 304 1.80 -16.51 11.90
C GLU A 304 3.31 -16.67 12.21
N LEU A 305 3.81 -16.03 13.27
CA LEU A 305 5.20 -16.18 13.70
C LEU A 305 5.53 -17.61 14.17
N ARG A 306 4.55 -18.33 14.74
CA ARG A 306 4.72 -19.72 15.22
C ARG A 306 4.66 -20.74 14.08
N LEU A 307 3.84 -20.49 13.06
CA LEU A 307 3.60 -21.46 11.97
C LEU A 307 4.76 -21.57 10.97
N ASN A 308 5.53 -20.48 10.78
CA ASN A 308 6.60 -20.42 9.77
C ASN A 308 7.91 -21.12 10.17
N ARG A 309 8.00 -21.71 11.37
CA ARG A 309 9.20 -22.46 11.83
C ARG A 309 9.16 -23.96 11.52
N SER A 310 8.14 -24.47 10.81
CA SER A 310 8.09 -25.90 10.45
C SER A 310 9.08 -26.24 9.33
N GLU A 311 10.17 -26.90 9.71
CA GLU A 311 11.18 -27.43 8.80
C GLU A 311 10.58 -28.53 7.92
N GLN A 312 10.25 -28.21 6.68
CA GLN A 312 10.09 -29.25 5.65
C GLN A 312 11.44 -29.43 4.96
N SER A 313 12.06 -30.58 5.21
CA SER A 313 13.38 -30.94 4.68
C SER A 313 13.45 -30.79 3.15
N GLY A 314 14.45 -30.05 2.67
CA GLY A 314 14.89 -30.08 1.27
C GLY A 314 14.50 -28.89 0.37
N GLN A 315 13.81 -27.86 0.87
CA GLN A 315 13.48 -26.65 0.08
C GLN A 315 13.70 -25.37 0.90
N TYR A 316 14.45 -24.41 0.33
CA TYR A 316 14.56 -23.05 0.87
C TYR A 316 13.21 -22.33 0.71
N LYS A 317 12.66 -21.82 1.81
CA LYS A 317 11.43 -21.03 1.88
C LYS A 317 11.67 -19.58 2.30
N SER A 318 12.76 -19.32 3.02
CA SER A 318 13.11 -18.01 3.57
C SER A 318 14.63 -17.82 3.69
N CYS A 319 15.06 -16.59 4.01
CA CYS A 319 16.46 -16.30 4.33
C CYS A 319 16.95 -17.02 5.61
N LEU A 320 16.04 -17.52 6.45
CA LEU A 320 16.36 -18.24 7.69
C LEU A 320 16.88 -19.66 7.42
N ASP A 321 16.57 -20.20 6.25
CA ASP A 321 16.89 -21.58 5.89
C ASP A 321 18.37 -21.76 5.49
N GLY A 322 19.07 -20.66 5.21
CA GLY A 322 20.45 -20.65 4.75
C GLY A 322 21.46 -21.02 5.84
N ASP A 323 22.54 -21.71 5.45
CA ASP A 323 23.56 -22.22 6.37
C ASP A 323 24.26 -21.11 7.18
N TYR A 324 24.38 -19.90 6.63
CA TYR A 324 24.94 -18.76 7.36
C TYR A 324 24.03 -18.27 8.49
N PHE A 325 22.72 -18.26 8.26
CA PHE A 325 21.75 -17.90 9.28
C PHE A 325 21.75 -18.93 10.42
N LYS A 326 21.67 -20.22 10.06
CA LYS A 326 21.67 -21.34 11.02
C LYS A 326 22.91 -21.41 11.89
N ARG A 327 24.09 -21.05 11.35
CA ARG A 327 25.36 -21.01 12.09
C ARG A 327 25.55 -19.74 12.92
N ASN A 328 24.74 -18.70 12.72
CA ASN A 328 24.90 -17.44 13.43
C ASN A 328 24.25 -17.49 14.82
N GLN A 329 25.07 -17.52 15.86
CA GLN A 329 24.62 -17.61 17.25
C GLN A 329 23.66 -16.47 17.67
N ILE A 330 23.73 -15.28 17.09
CA ILE A 330 22.82 -14.19 17.44
C ILE A 330 21.43 -14.43 16.84
N LEU A 331 21.37 -15.03 15.66
CA LEU A 331 20.14 -15.16 14.89
C LEU A 331 19.43 -16.52 15.10
N SER A 332 20.19 -17.59 15.41
CA SER A 332 19.68 -18.96 15.46
C SER A 332 19.69 -19.62 16.84
N HIS A 333 20.26 -18.98 17.88
CA HIS A 333 20.41 -19.61 19.19
C HIS A 333 19.13 -19.63 20.03
N GLU A 334 18.21 -18.67 19.83
CA GLU A 334 16.97 -18.58 20.62
C GLU A 334 15.75 -19.04 19.83
N ASP A 335 14.94 -19.90 20.48
CA ASP A 335 13.68 -20.40 19.95
C ASP A 335 12.59 -19.32 19.80
N VAL A 336 12.81 -18.11 20.34
CA VAL A 336 11.84 -17.01 20.28
C VAL A 336 12.52 -15.67 19.94
N SER A 337 13.43 -15.68 18.97
CA SER A 337 13.98 -14.46 18.38
C SER A 337 13.08 -13.87 17.27
N LEU A 338 13.02 -12.54 17.21
CA LEU A 338 12.40 -11.79 16.10
C LEU A 338 13.50 -11.17 15.23
N CYS A 339 13.59 -11.61 13.98
CA CYS A 339 14.50 -11.02 13.00
C CYS A 339 13.82 -9.84 12.29
N ILE A 340 14.36 -8.63 12.47
CA ILE A 340 13.88 -7.42 11.81
C ILE A 340 14.80 -7.12 10.63
N THR A 341 14.25 -7.11 9.42
CA THR A 341 15.00 -6.70 8.23
C THR A 341 14.74 -5.22 7.99
N LEU A 342 15.80 -4.40 8.09
CA LEU A 342 15.74 -2.98 7.75
C LEU A 342 16.11 -2.83 6.28
N TYR A 343 15.16 -2.39 5.47
CA TYR A 343 15.36 -2.08 4.07
C TYR A 343 15.32 -0.56 3.90
N ILE A 344 16.30 -0.03 3.20
CA ILE A 344 16.31 1.37 2.74
C ILE A 344 16.02 1.31 1.25
N ASP A 345 15.01 2.07 0.82
CA ASP A 345 14.70 2.23 -0.59
C ASP A 345 15.67 3.24 -1.19
N ASP A 346 16.95 2.85 -1.27
CA ASP A 346 17.98 3.65 -1.91
C ASP A 346 17.75 3.55 -3.42
N PHE A 347 17.26 4.65 -4.01
CA PHE A 347 17.28 4.81 -5.46
C PHE A 347 18.73 4.86 -5.92
N GLU A 348 19.29 3.72 -6.33
CA GLU A 348 20.55 3.70 -7.08
C GLU A 348 20.31 4.42 -8.42
N VAL A 349 20.68 5.70 -8.48
CA VAL A 349 20.74 6.43 -9.75
C VAL A 349 21.94 5.89 -10.51
N PHE A 350 21.68 5.04 -11.51
CA PHE A 350 22.73 4.58 -12.41
C PHE A 350 23.39 5.78 -13.09
N LEU A 351 24.70 5.92 -12.89
CA LEU A 351 25.52 6.89 -13.63
C LEU A 351 25.44 6.59 -15.12
N ASP A 352 25.37 7.64 -15.94
CA ASP A 352 25.52 7.51 -17.38
C ASP A 352 26.82 6.76 -17.71
N ALA A 353 26.78 5.88 -18.73
CA ALA A 353 27.91 5.02 -19.07
C ALA A 353 29.19 5.79 -19.39
N ALA A 354 29.08 6.98 -20.01
CA ALA A 354 30.23 7.83 -20.30
C ALA A 354 30.85 8.40 -19.03
N ILE A 355 30.03 8.81 -18.07
CA ILE A 355 30.48 9.32 -16.77
C ILE A 355 31.14 8.19 -15.97
N ARG A 356 30.52 7.00 -15.94
CA ARG A 356 31.08 5.82 -15.27
C ARG A 356 32.44 5.45 -15.86
N GLN A 357 32.57 5.43 -17.19
CA GLN A 357 33.83 5.13 -17.84
C GLN A 357 34.90 6.19 -17.55
N ALA A 358 34.55 7.47 -17.54
CA ALA A 358 35.47 8.56 -17.19
C ALA A 358 36.00 8.44 -15.75
N ILE A 359 35.14 8.04 -14.80
CA ILE A 359 35.53 7.81 -13.40
C ILE A 359 36.45 6.58 -13.31
N LEU A 360 36.08 5.45 -13.92
CA LEU A 360 36.89 4.23 -13.89
C LEU A 360 38.26 4.39 -14.56
N ASN A 361 38.34 5.20 -15.63
CA ASN A 361 39.60 5.52 -16.29
C ASN A 361 40.56 6.30 -15.38
N LYS A 362 40.03 7.17 -14.50
CA LYS A 362 40.86 8.00 -13.60
C LYS A 362 41.04 7.36 -12.21
N PHE A 363 40.11 6.52 -11.78
CA PHE A 363 40.12 5.83 -10.49
C PHE A 363 39.72 4.35 -10.68
N SER A 364 40.72 3.47 -10.69
CA SER A 364 40.53 2.05 -11.00
C SER A 364 39.88 1.21 -9.88
N SER A 365 39.71 1.76 -8.67
CA SER A 365 39.28 1.02 -7.47
C SER A 365 38.22 1.76 -6.64
N VAL A 366 37.32 2.51 -7.29
CA VAL A 366 36.27 3.27 -6.61
C VAL A 366 34.93 2.59 -6.80
N ASP A 367 34.34 2.15 -5.68
CA ASP A 367 33.04 1.48 -5.66
C ASP A 367 31.88 2.48 -5.59
N THR A 368 32.07 3.64 -4.96
CA THR A 368 31.05 4.68 -4.79
C THR A 368 31.61 6.08 -4.95
N VAL A 369 30.80 6.98 -5.50
CA VAL A 369 31.12 8.41 -5.65
C VAL A 369 29.92 9.25 -5.22
N GLY A 370 30.19 10.41 -4.61
CA GLY A 370 29.16 11.42 -4.37
C GLY A 370 29.03 12.34 -5.58
N LEU A 371 27.81 12.63 -6.01
CA LEU A 371 27.55 13.68 -6.99
C LEU A 371 26.86 14.87 -6.33
N THR A 372 27.24 16.08 -6.72
CA THR A 372 26.57 17.31 -6.29
C THR A 372 26.49 18.30 -7.45
N PRO A 373 25.39 19.06 -7.58
CA PRO A 373 25.25 20.06 -8.64
C PRO A 373 26.18 21.28 -8.44
N HIS A 374 26.72 21.47 -7.24
CA HIS A 374 27.63 22.58 -6.94
C HIS A 374 28.55 22.31 -5.73
N ILE A 375 29.65 23.06 -5.68
CA ILE A 375 30.59 23.06 -4.56
C ILE A 375 31.26 24.44 -4.41
N PHE A 376 31.73 24.76 -3.21
CA PHE A 376 32.60 25.92 -2.98
C PHE A 376 34.03 25.44 -2.75
N LEU A 377 34.97 25.90 -3.59
CA LEU A 377 36.40 25.66 -3.42
C LEU A 377 37.11 27.01 -3.36
N ASN A 378 37.89 27.23 -2.29
CA ASN A 378 38.68 28.46 -2.09
C ASN A 378 37.87 29.76 -2.27
N GLY A 379 36.60 29.76 -1.84
CA GLY A 379 35.69 30.90 -1.98
C GLY A 379 34.98 31.01 -3.33
N THR A 380 35.35 30.21 -4.34
CA THR A 380 34.67 30.18 -5.63
C THR A 380 33.58 29.11 -5.66
N LYS A 381 32.37 29.50 -6.08
CA LYS A 381 31.28 28.55 -6.35
C LYS A 381 31.43 27.96 -7.75
N TYR A 382 31.55 26.65 -7.81
CA TYR A 382 31.48 25.87 -9.04
C TYR A 382 30.11 25.23 -9.13
N SER A 383 29.46 25.27 -10.29
CA SER A 383 28.13 24.72 -10.49
C SER A 383 27.97 24.13 -11.88
N LYS A 384 27.07 23.15 -11.99
CA LYS A 384 26.64 22.59 -13.26
C LYS A 384 26.32 23.69 -14.29
N GLY A 385 26.81 23.49 -15.50
CA GLY A 385 26.64 24.39 -16.64
C GLY A 385 27.72 25.46 -16.79
N MET A 386 28.58 25.68 -15.79
CA MET A 386 29.69 26.64 -15.89
C MET A 386 30.81 26.13 -16.82
N ILE A 387 31.54 27.04 -17.46
CA ILE A 387 32.67 26.71 -18.33
C ILE A 387 33.99 26.91 -17.58
N LEU A 388 34.85 25.89 -17.63
CA LEU A 388 36.18 25.90 -17.05
C LEU A 388 37.24 25.89 -18.15
N SER A 389 38.42 26.41 -17.83
CA SER A 389 39.61 26.27 -18.67
C SER A 389 40.57 25.26 -18.05
N THR A 390 40.96 24.24 -18.82
CA THR A 390 41.60 23.02 -18.32
C THR A 390 42.79 22.61 -19.18
N GLY A 391 44.02 22.94 -18.77
CA GLY A 391 45.23 22.67 -19.55
C GLY A 391 45.27 23.39 -20.91
N SER A 392 46.19 22.98 -21.78
CA SER A 392 46.37 23.61 -23.10
C SER A 392 46.73 22.60 -24.19
N THR A 393 46.38 22.92 -25.43
CA THR A 393 46.77 22.17 -26.63
C THR A 393 47.39 23.16 -27.61
N SER A 394 48.62 22.89 -28.07
CA SER A 394 49.33 23.75 -29.02
C SER A 394 49.44 25.22 -28.57
N GLY A 395 49.58 25.46 -27.27
CA GLY A 395 49.68 26.80 -26.68
C GLY A 395 48.34 27.55 -26.54
N LEU A 396 47.19 26.92 -26.82
CA LEU A 396 45.87 27.49 -26.57
C LEU A 396 45.17 26.77 -25.41
N PRO A 397 44.44 27.48 -24.54
CA PRO A 397 43.71 26.87 -23.43
C PRO A 397 42.60 25.95 -23.96
N ASN A 398 42.41 24.80 -23.31
CA ASN A 398 41.23 23.97 -23.55
C ASN A 398 40.09 24.41 -22.63
N PHE A 399 38.85 24.09 -23.04
CA PHE A 399 37.66 24.44 -22.29
C PHE A 399 36.71 23.25 -22.14
N GLY A 400 35.95 23.23 -21.05
CA GLY A 400 34.87 22.27 -20.86
C GLY A 400 33.75 22.80 -19.97
N GLN A 401 32.55 22.29 -20.17
CA GLN A 401 31.38 22.62 -19.37
C GLN A 401 31.18 21.61 -18.25
N ILE A 402 30.95 22.08 -17.02
CA ILE A 402 30.64 21.21 -15.88
C ILE A 402 29.29 20.53 -16.11
N LEU A 403 29.29 19.21 -16.19
CA LEU A 403 28.07 18.39 -16.21
C LEU A 403 27.59 18.11 -14.78
N GLU A 404 28.51 17.71 -13.90
CA GLU A 404 28.28 17.46 -12.48
C GLU A 404 29.60 17.64 -11.71
N VAL A 405 29.52 17.85 -10.40
CA VAL A 405 30.69 17.79 -9.51
C VAL A 405 30.72 16.42 -8.85
N CYS A 406 31.86 15.74 -8.96
CA CYS A 406 32.11 14.42 -8.40
C CYS A 406 33.00 14.55 -7.15
N ILE A 407 32.60 13.90 -6.06
CA ILE A 407 33.37 13.80 -4.83
C ILE A 407 33.76 12.34 -4.67
N VAL A 408 35.05 12.08 -4.81
CA VAL A 408 35.65 10.76 -4.63
C VAL A 408 36.31 10.70 -3.26
N LEU A 409 36.37 9.51 -2.65
CA LEU A 409 36.96 9.17 -1.33
C LEU A 409 37.94 10.23 -0.76
N GLU A 410 37.81 10.51 0.55
CA GLU A 410 38.61 11.50 1.29
C GLU A 410 38.45 12.96 0.83
N SER A 411 37.25 13.32 0.33
CA SER A 411 36.93 14.69 -0.12
C SER A 411 37.71 15.18 -1.34
N ASN A 412 38.17 14.25 -2.19
CA ASN A 412 38.81 14.58 -3.45
C ASN A 412 37.76 15.06 -4.46
N VAL A 413 37.70 16.38 -4.67
CA VAL A 413 36.76 17.01 -5.58
C VAL A 413 37.27 16.92 -7.01
N CYS A 414 36.42 16.47 -7.92
CA CYS A 414 36.65 16.44 -9.35
C CYS A 414 35.44 17.03 -10.08
N PHE A 415 35.69 17.65 -11.23
CA PHE A 415 34.65 18.13 -12.14
C PHE A 415 34.48 17.13 -13.27
N ILE A 416 33.24 16.66 -13.48
CA ILE A 416 32.87 15.95 -14.69
C ILE A 416 32.56 17.01 -15.74
N ILE A 417 33.35 17.07 -16.80
CA ILE A 417 33.21 18.08 -17.85
C ILE A 417 32.94 17.46 -19.23
N GLU A 418 32.15 18.17 -20.03
CA GLU A 418 32.03 17.97 -21.47
C GLU A 418 33.04 18.90 -22.17
N PRO A 419 34.07 18.38 -22.85
CA PRO A 419 35.10 19.21 -23.48
C PRO A 419 34.60 19.86 -24.78
N PHE A 420 35.09 21.06 -25.05
CA PHE A 420 34.87 21.78 -26.30
C PHE A 420 36.12 21.73 -27.19
N THR A 421 35.90 21.76 -28.50
CA THR A 421 36.89 22.25 -29.45
C THR A 421 36.84 23.78 -29.45
N SER A 422 37.99 24.44 -29.34
CA SER A 422 38.07 25.89 -29.24
C SER A 422 38.89 26.51 -30.37
N HIS A 423 38.41 27.64 -30.89
CA HIS A 423 39.11 28.45 -31.88
C HIS A 423 39.24 29.88 -31.37
N TYR A 424 40.45 30.43 -31.34
CA TYR A 424 40.65 31.82 -30.96
C TYR A 424 40.15 32.76 -32.07
N VAL A 425 39.34 33.74 -31.68
CA VAL A 425 38.73 34.74 -32.54
C VAL A 425 39.38 36.07 -32.24
N GLU A 426 40.41 36.41 -33.03
CA GLU A 426 41.32 37.53 -32.76
C GLU A 426 40.60 38.88 -32.61
N TYR A 427 39.67 39.20 -33.52
CA TYR A 427 38.95 40.48 -33.51
C TYR A 427 37.99 40.65 -32.31
N LEU A 428 37.60 39.56 -31.64
CA LEU A 428 36.81 39.59 -30.42
C LEU A 428 37.63 39.35 -29.16
N ARG A 429 38.91 38.97 -29.33
CA ARG A 429 39.79 38.48 -28.27
C ARG A 429 39.11 37.41 -27.40
N SER A 430 38.38 36.51 -28.05
CA SER A 430 37.56 35.48 -27.40
C SER A 430 37.75 34.12 -28.05
N TYR A 431 37.24 33.07 -27.42
CA TYR A 431 37.32 31.70 -27.93
C TYR A 431 35.93 31.22 -28.33
N HIS A 432 35.80 30.78 -29.58
CA HIS A 432 34.61 30.10 -30.08
C HIS A 432 34.67 28.63 -29.69
N LEU A 433 33.64 28.18 -28.97
CA LEU A 433 33.53 26.83 -28.44
C LEU A 433 32.53 26.00 -29.24
N VAL A 434 32.96 24.82 -29.67
CA VAL A 434 32.15 23.86 -30.42
C VAL A 434 32.16 22.54 -29.66
N LYS A 435 30.98 21.96 -29.40
CA LYS A 435 30.87 20.64 -28.75
C LYS A 435 31.58 19.59 -29.60
N LYS A 436 32.38 18.73 -28.96
CA LYS A 436 32.97 17.58 -29.66
C LYS A 436 31.87 16.58 -30.03
N ASN A 437 32.02 15.96 -31.20
CA ASN A 437 31.22 14.82 -31.64
C ASN A 437 32.15 13.67 -32.03
N PRO A 438 32.05 12.50 -31.40
CA PRO A 438 31.05 12.10 -30.39
C PRO A 438 31.21 12.83 -29.04
N PRO A 439 30.14 12.88 -28.21
CA PRO A 439 30.22 13.47 -26.88
C PRO A 439 31.20 12.69 -26.02
N GLU A 440 32.14 13.41 -25.41
CA GLU A 440 33.18 12.88 -24.55
C GLU A 440 32.95 13.42 -23.13
N CYS A 441 33.31 12.64 -22.11
CA CYS A 441 33.28 13.08 -20.72
C CYS A 441 34.69 12.95 -20.13
N LEU A 442 35.18 14.02 -19.51
CA LEU A 442 36.48 14.04 -18.85
C LEU A 442 36.32 14.38 -17.38
N LEU A 443 37.20 13.81 -16.56
CA LEU A 443 37.26 14.07 -15.13
C LEU A 443 38.47 14.97 -14.84
N VAL A 444 38.24 16.16 -14.28
CA VAL A 444 39.25 17.21 -14.09
C VAL A 444 39.36 17.57 -12.62
N LYS A 445 40.58 17.63 -12.08
CA LYS A 445 40.83 18.08 -10.70
C LYS A 445 40.96 19.61 -10.65
N PRO A 446 40.73 20.26 -9.50
CA PRO A 446 41.00 21.68 -9.33
C PRO A 446 42.43 22.11 -9.71
N GLU A 447 43.40 21.21 -9.53
CA GLU A 447 44.81 21.43 -9.90
C GLU A 447 45.03 21.49 -11.42
N ASP A 448 44.18 20.82 -12.19
CA ASP A 448 44.23 20.78 -13.65
C ASP A 448 43.65 22.07 -14.29
N LEU A 449 43.11 22.99 -13.47
CA LEU A 449 42.53 24.24 -13.94
C LEU A 449 43.61 25.29 -14.24
N ASN A 450 43.41 25.97 -15.36
CA ASN A 450 44.22 27.11 -15.76
C ASN A 450 43.93 28.35 -14.90
N ASP A 451 42.68 28.50 -14.43
CA ASP A 451 42.22 29.56 -13.54
C ASP A 451 41.17 29.02 -12.57
N TYR A 452 41.11 29.60 -11.37
CA TYR A 452 40.13 29.29 -10.33
C TYR A 452 38.78 29.98 -10.54
N LEU A 453 38.63 30.81 -11.57
CA LEU A 453 37.39 31.48 -11.90
C LEU A 453 36.72 30.83 -13.12
N PRO A 454 35.49 30.31 -12.97
CA PRO A 454 34.70 29.89 -14.11
C PRO A 454 34.46 31.03 -15.10
N LEU A 455 34.43 30.68 -16.38
CA LEU A 455 34.26 31.63 -17.47
C LEU A 455 32.78 31.86 -17.77
N VAL A 456 32.46 33.12 -18.04
CA VAL A 456 31.12 33.51 -18.49
C VAL A 456 31.06 33.31 -20.00
N SER A 457 30.14 32.45 -20.42
CA SER A 457 29.85 32.23 -21.83
C SER A 457 28.75 33.14 -22.35
N TYR A 458 28.81 33.52 -23.62
CA TYR A 458 27.79 34.32 -24.28
C TYR A 458 27.65 33.90 -25.74
N PHE A 459 26.53 34.28 -26.36
CA PHE A 459 26.27 33.94 -27.77
C PHE A 459 26.36 35.17 -28.67
N ILE A 460 27.07 35.03 -29.79
CA ILE A 460 27.03 36.00 -30.90
C ILE A 460 26.65 35.25 -32.17
N ARG A 461 25.51 35.61 -32.78
CA ARG A 461 25.01 34.98 -34.02
C ARG A 461 24.98 33.44 -33.95
N GLY A 462 24.54 32.90 -32.80
CA GLY A 462 24.46 31.45 -32.55
C GLY A 462 25.79 30.77 -32.18
N ARG A 463 26.91 31.49 -32.13
CA ARG A 463 28.22 30.96 -31.72
C ARG A 463 28.45 31.13 -30.23
N LEU A 464 28.77 30.05 -29.53
CA LEU A 464 29.13 30.05 -28.11
C LEU A 464 30.55 30.59 -27.94
N LEU A 465 30.70 31.69 -27.23
CA LEU A 465 31.98 32.36 -27.01
C LEU A 465 32.30 32.48 -25.53
N VAL A 466 33.58 32.44 -25.20
CA VAL A 466 34.12 32.78 -23.88
C VAL A 466 35.25 33.78 -24.00
N THR A 467 35.29 34.74 -23.08
CA THR A 467 36.36 35.74 -22.99
C THR A 467 37.05 35.61 -21.65
N PRO A 468 38.35 35.29 -21.64
CA PRO A 468 39.12 35.29 -20.40
C PRO A 468 39.26 36.70 -19.83
N LYS A 469 39.11 36.84 -18.51
CA LYS A 469 39.36 38.11 -17.81
C LYS A 469 40.83 38.24 -17.35
N THR A 470 41.57 37.15 -17.47
CA THR A 470 42.90 36.89 -16.94
C THR A 470 43.67 36.07 -17.98
N PHE A 471 45.00 36.07 -17.87
CA PHE A 471 45.83 35.22 -18.73
C PHE A 471 45.68 33.76 -18.29
N LEU A 472 45.25 32.87 -19.20
CA LEU A 472 44.87 31.48 -18.90
C LEU A 472 45.97 30.44 -19.13
N LEU A 473 47.19 30.85 -19.47
CA LEU A 473 48.30 29.92 -19.66
C LEU A 473 49.23 30.08 -18.47
N LYS A 474 49.42 28.99 -17.70
CA LYS A 474 50.47 28.91 -16.69
C LYS A 474 51.82 28.62 -17.34
#